data_AF-X1QXV7-F1
#
_entry.id   AF-X1QXV7-F1
#
_cell.length_a   1.000
_cell.length_b   1.000
_cell.length_c   1.000
_cell.angle_alpha   90.00
_cell.angle_beta   90.00
_cell.angle_gamma   90.00
#
_symmetry.space_group_name_H-M   'P 1'
#
loop_
_entity.id
_entity.type
_entity.pdbx_description
1 polymer ?
#
loop_
_entity_poly.entity_id
_entity_poly.type
_entity_poly.pdbx_seq_one_letter_code
_entity_poly.pdbx_strand_id
1 'polypeptide(L)'
;LKRLKINAERAKDTVFYHGKGCKACGGTGYFGRLPVFEFLVMDNDIREAIITGASEAQIRAMSRQKGYVFFLKSVVEFAEAVNFLCLRRWSLKLP
;
A
#
# COMPACT_ATOMS: atom_id res chain seq x y z
N LEU A 1 14.34 -4.58 -4.19
CA LEU A 1 13.34 -5.49 -3.59
C LEU A 1 13.61 -5.82 -2.11
N LYS A 2 14.84 -6.22 -1.71
CA LYS A 2 15.17 -6.54 -0.29
C LYS A 2 14.78 -5.45 0.74
N ARG A 3 14.96 -4.17 0.43
CA ARG A 3 14.59 -3.05 1.33
C ARG A 3 13.08 -2.92 1.58
N LEU A 4 12.26 -3.34 0.61
CA LEU A 4 10.79 -3.28 0.71
C LEU A 4 10.20 -4.53 1.36
N LYS A 5 11.04 -5.46 1.83
CA LYS A 5 10.64 -6.75 2.43
C LYS A 5 9.68 -7.57 1.55
N ILE A 6 9.78 -7.43 0.22
CA ILE A 6 9.04 -8.24 -0.75
C ILE A 6 9.73 -9.60 -0.85
N ASN A 7 8.96 -10.68 -0.70
CA ASN A 7 9.46 -12.05 -0.89
C ASN A 7 9.93 -12.23 -2.35
N ALA A 8 11.12 -12.80 -2.54
CA ALA A 8 11.71 -13.01 -3.86
C ALA A 8 10.84 -13.90 -4.76
N GLU A 9 10.14 -14.89 -4.21
CA GLU A 9 9.23 -15.74 -4.99
C GLU A 9 8.00 -14.94 -5.47
N ARG A 10 7.35 -14.19 -4.57
CA ARG A 10 6.24 -13.28 -4.96
C ARG A 10 6.67 -12.25 -5.99
N ALA A 11 7.88 -11.71 -5.87
CA ALA A 11 8.38 -10.72 -6.82
C ALA A 11 8.60 -11.26 -8.24
N LYS A 12 8.85 -12.58 -8.41
CA LYS A 12 8.97 -13.19 -9.75
C LYS A 12 7.63 -13.25 -10.48
N ASP A 13 6.56 -13.52 -9.73
CA ASP A 13 5.20 -13.65 -10.29
C ASP A 13 4.49 -12.30 -10.45
N THR A 14 5.00 -11.24 -9.80
CA THR A 14 4.43 -9.90 -9.89
C THR A 14 4.91 -9.17 -11.14
N VAL A 15 3.98 -8.85 -12.04
CA VAL A 15 4.23 -7.95 -13.17
C VAL A 15 4.01 -6.50 -12.75
N PHE A 16 4.99 -5.63 -12.99
CA PHE A 16 4.86 -4.19 -12.77
C PHE A 16 4.64 -3.46 -14.09
N TYR A 17 3.80 -2.43 -14.07
CA TYR A 17 3.41 -1.69 -15.26
C TYR A 17 3.88 -0.25 -15.17
N HIS A 18 4.30 0.28 -16.32
CA HIS A 18 4.63 1.68 -16.49
C HIS A 18 3.86 2.22 -17.70
N GLY A 19 3.12 3.32 -17.52
CA GLY A 19 2.41 3.96 -18.63
C GLY A 19 3.41 4.53 -19.63
N LYS A 20 3.20 4.32 -20.94
CA LYS A 20 4.09 4.84 -22.00
C LYS A 20 4.12 6.38 -22.09
N GLY A 21 3.10 7.05 -21.55
CA GLY A 21 2.89 8.48 -21.71
C GLY A 21 2.01 8.80 -22.93
N CYS A 22 1.08 9.72 -22.76
CA CYS A 22 0.19 10.21 -23.83
C CYS A 22 -0.26 11.65 -23.53
N LYS A 23 -1.02 12.25 -24.46
CA LYS A 23 -1.57 13.60 -24.30
C LYS A 23 -2.46 13.73 -23.04
N ALA A 24 -3.27 12.72 -22.72
CA ALA A 24 -4.18 12.76 -21.57
C ALA A 24 -3.46 12.77 -20.21
N CYS A 25 -2.25 12.21 -20.12
CA CYS A 25 -1.44 12.20 -18.90
C CYS A 25 -0.29 13.23 -18.94
N GLY A 26 -0.27 14.13 -19.93
CA GLY A 26 0.82 15.11 -20.10
C GLY A 26 2.20 14.47 -20.35
N GLY A 27 2.24 13.30 -20.98
CA GLY A 27 3.50 12.57 -21.27
C GLY A 27 4.13 11.84 -20.07
N THR A 28 3.56 11.93 -18.86
CA THR A 28 4.20 11.36 -17.65
C THR A 28 4.05 9.84 -17.50
N GLY A 29 3.03 9.24 -18.12
CA GLY A 29 2.66 7.85 -17.88
C GLY A 29 1.80 7.63 -16.63
N TYR A 30 1.47 8.68 -15.88
CA TYR A 30 0.66 8.63 -14.66
C TYR A 30 -0.54 9.58 -14.77
N PHE A 31 -1.72 9.13 -14.37
CA PHE A 31 -2.91 9.97 -14.32
C PHE A 31 -3.64 9.79 -12.99
N GLY A 32 -3.78 10.87 -12.23
CA GLY A 32 -4.29 10.83 -10.86
C GLY A 32 -3.28 10.25 -9.86
N ARG A 33 -3.76 10.01 -8.63
CA ARG A 33 -3.02 9.33 -7.55
C ARG A 33 -4.00 8.40 -6.83
N LEU A 34 -3.53 7.21 -6.46
CA LEU A 34 -4.30 6.32 -5.60
C LEU A 34 -3.82 6.50 -4.16
N PRO A 35 -4.70 6.85 -3.20
CA PRO A 35 -4.29 6.95 -1.83
C PRO A 35 -4.10 5.55 -1.23
N VAL A 36 -3.05 5.39 -0.43
CA VAL A 36 -2.82 4.23 0.41
C VAL A 36 -2.89 4.72 1.86
N PHE A 37 -3.61 3.99 2.71
CA PHE A 37 -3.85 4.38 4.09
C PHE A 37 -3.33 3.31 5.05
N GLU A 38 -3.00 3.76 6.26
CA GLU A 38 -2.78 2.92 7.43
C GLU A 38 -3.81 3.31 8.47
N PHE A 39 -4.56 2.34 8.98
CA PHE A 39 -5.57 2.56 10.02
C PHE A 39 -5.23 1.74 11.25
N LEU A 40 -5.13 2.41 12.40
CA LEU A 40 -4.99 1.78 13.70
C LEU A 40 -6.29 2.02 14.48
N VAL A 41 -7.00 0.96 14.87
CA VAL A 41 -8.21 1.12 15.70
C VAL A 41 -7.78 1.32 17.15
N MET A 42 -8.38 2.33 17.77
CA MET A 42 -8.18 2.69 19.16
C MET A 42 -9.03 1.81 20.08
N ASP A 43 -8.60 0.56 20.26
CA ASP A 43 -9.18 -0.37 21.23
C ASP A 43 -8.70 -0.14 22.68
N ASN A 44 -9.23 -0.91 23.62
CA ASN A 44 -8.95 -0.72 25.05
C ASN A 44 -7.47 -0.93 25.38
N ASP A 45 -6.83 -1.96 24.83
CA ASP A 45 -5.42 -2.25 25.14
C ASP A 45 -4.50 -1.14 24.60
N ILE A 46 -4.79 -0.59 23.41
CA ILE A 46 -4.03 0.54 22.87
C ILE A 46 -4.26 1.81 23.70
N ARG A 47 -5.49 2.04 24.17
CA ARG A 47 -5.79 3.17 25.06
C ARG A 47 -5.04 3.06 26.38
N GLU A 48 -5.03 1.88 26.99
CA GLU A 48 -4.30 1.61 28.23
C GLU A 48 -2.79 1.75 28.03
N ALA A 49 -2.25 1.26 26.90
CA ALA A 49 -0.85 1.44 26.54
C ALA A 49 -0.47 2.94 26.42
N ILE A 50 -1.35 3.78 25.87
CA ILE A 50 -1.10 5.22 25.81
C ILE A 50 -1.11 5.85 27.21
N ILE A 51 -2.10 5.50 28.04
CA ILE A 51 -2.24 6.05 29.41
C ILE A 51 -1.02 5.68 30.27
N THR A 52 -0.50 4.47 30.09
CA THR A 52 0.67 3.97 30.83
C THR A 52 2.00 4.47 30.26
N GLY A 53 1.97 5.27 29.19
CA GLY A 53 3.17 5.87 28.60
C GLY A 53 4.01 4.89 27.78
N ALA A 54 3.38 3.87 27.18
CA ALA A 54 4.08 2.92 26.32
C ALA A 54 4.76 3.65 25.15
N SER A 55 5.96 3.20 24.82
CA SER A 55 6.70 3.68 23.67
C SER A 55 5.99 3.33 22.36
N GLU A 56 6.27 4.11 21.32
CA GLU A 56 5.80 3.85 19.95
C GLU A 56 6.15 2.44 19.47
N ALA A 57 7.32 1.92 19.82
CA ALA A 57 7.73 0.56 19.48
C ALA A 57 6.85 -0.53 20.15
N GLN A 58 6.45 -0.31 21.41
CA GLN A 58 5.56 -1.22 22.14
C GLN A 58 4.15 -1.22 21.54
N ILE A 59 3.59 -0.03 21.30
CA ILE A 59 2.28 0.13 20.64
C ILE A 59 2.31 -0.55 19.27
N ARG A 60 3.35 -0.32 18.48
CA ARG A 60 3.54 -0.93 17.16
C ARG A 60 3.60 -2.46 17.23
N ALA A 61 4.25 -3.02 18.24
CA ALA A 61 4.32 -4.47 18.43
C ALA A 61 2.95 -5.06 18.79
N MET A 62 2.20 -4.41 19.68
CA MET A 62 0.82 -4.79 20.02
C MET A 62 -0.09 -4.74 18.78
N SER A 63 0.00 -3.68 17.98
CA SER A 63 -0.76 -3.56 16.74
C SER A 63 -0.42 -4.67 15.74
N ARG A 64 0.85 -5.08 15.62
CA ARG A 64 1.22 -6.20 14.74
C ARG A 64 0.56 -7.51 15.16
N GLN A 65 0.50 -7.79 16.46
CA GLN A 65 -0.13 -9.00 16.99
C GLN A 65 -1.64 -9.02 16.69
N LYS A 66 -2.27 -7.84 16.67
CA LYS A 66 -3.68 -7.66 16.31
C LYS A 66 -3.96 -7.67 14.80
N GLY A 67 -2.95 -7.89 13.97
CA GLY A 67 -3.11 -8.00 12.52
C GLY A 67 -3.13 -6.66 11.76
N TYR A 68 -2.75 -5.55 12.40
CA TYR A 68 -2.68 -4.27 11.71
C TYR A 68 -1.62 -4.26 10.61
N VAL A 69 -2.02 -3.76 9.44
CA VAL A 69 -1.15 -3.61 8.28
C VAL A 69 -0.59 -2.20 8.25
N PHE A 70 0.73 -2.10 8.37
CA PHE A 70 1.45 -0.83 8.30
C PHE A 70 1.59 -0.35 6.86
N PHE A 71 1.75 0.95 6.70
CA PHE A 71 1.77 1.67 5.43
C PHE A 71 2.67 1.00 4.37
N LEU A 72 3.92 0.67 4.71
CA LEU A 72 4.85 0.03 3.76
C LEU A 72 4.33 -1.32 3.25
N LYS A 73 3.65 -2.10 4.09
CA LYS A 73 3.04 -3.36 3.69
C LYS A 73 1.82 -3.12 2.80
N SER A 74 0.96 -2.15 3.16
CA SER A 74 -0.18 -1.73 2.35
C SER A 74 0.25 -1.27 0.95
N VAL A 75 1.32 -0.47 0.83
CA VAL A 75 1.81 0.04 -0.46
C VAL A 75 2.26 -1.10 -1.37
N VAL A 76 2.98 -2.09 -0.83
CA VAL A 76 3.44 -3.24 -1.62
C VAL A 76 2.26 -4.07 -2.12
N GLU A 77 1.32 -4.39 -1.23
CA GLU A 77 0.11 -5.15 -1.60
C GLU A 77 -0.76 -4.40 -2.62
N PHE A 78 -0.87 -3.08 -2.48
CA PHE A 78 -1.56 -2.24 -3.47
C PHE A 78 -0.82 -2.17 -4.80
N ALA A 79 0.51 -2.07 -4.82
CA ALA A 79 1.27 -2.04 -6.07
C ALA A 79 1.05 -3.32 -6.92
N GLU A 80 0.93 -4.47 -6.26
CA GLU A 80 0.56 -5.75 -6.88
C GLU A 80 -0.88 -5.71 -7.44
N ALA A 81 -1.84 -5.16 -6.68
CA ALA A 81 -3.26 -5.12 -7.07
C ALA A 81 -3.59 -4.06 -8.14
N VAL A 82 -2.93 -2.91 -8.14
CA VAL A 82 -3.20 -1.78 -9.06
C VAL A 82 -2.84 -2.11 -10.50
N ASN A 83 -1.94 -3.09 -10.69
CA ASN A 83 -1.69 -3.70 -11.98
C ASN A 83 -3.01 -4.08 -12.70
N PHE A 84 -3.97 -4.69 -12.00
CA PHE A 84 -5.28 -5.05 -12.57
C PHE A 84 -6.17 -3.86 -12.94
N LEU A 85 -6.07 -2.76 -12.20
CA LEU A 85 -6.98 -1.61 -12.32
C LEU A 85 -6.58 -0.65 -13.46
N CYS A 86 -5.28 -0.49 -13.71
CA CYS A 86 -4.79 0.42 -14.76
C CYS A 86 -5.27 -0.04 -16.15
N LEU A 87 -5.30 -1.35 -16.42
CA LEU A 87 -5.72 -1.91 -17.71
C LEU A 87 -7.25 -1.91 -17.93
N ARG A 88 -8.06 -2.17 -16.89
CA ARG A 88 -9.52 -2.26 -17.04
C ARG A 88 -10.23 -0.90 -17.11
N ARG A 89 -9.68 0.15 -16.49
CA ARG A 89 -10.30 1.49 -16.53
C ARG A 89 -9.97 2.25 -17.82
N TRP A 90 -8.79 2.02 -18.40
CA TRP A 90 -8.34 2.69 -19.63
C TRP A 90 -8.97 2.11 -20.92
N SER A 91 -9.41 0.85 -20.89
CA SER A 91 -10.10 0.22 -22.03
C SER A 91 -11.57 0.61 -22.17
N LEU A 92 -12.20 1.18 -21.14
CA LEU A 92 -13.64 1.51 -21.10
C LEU A 92 -13.94 3.02 -21.20
N LYS A 93 -12.93 3.87 -21.45
CA LYS A 93 -13.07 5.34 -21.47
C LYS A 93 -12.34 6.01 -22.63
N LEU A 94 -12.20 5.31 -23.74
CA LEU A 94 -11.91 5.90 -25.04
C LEU A 94 -13.19 5.80 -25.89
N PRO A 95 -13.83 6.92 -26.29
CA PRO A 95 -14.61 6.91 -27.52
C PRO A 95 -13.70 6.60 -28.72
#